data_AF-A0A3N4L7M4-F1
#
_entry.id   AF-A0A3N4L7M4-F1
#
_cell.length_a   1.000
_cell.length_b   1.000
_cell.length_c   1.000
_cell.angle_alpha   90.00
_cell.angle_beta   90.00
_cell.angle_gamma   90.00
#
_symmetry.space_group_name_H-M   'P 1'
#
loop_
_entity.id
_entity.type
_entity.pdbx_description
1 polymer ?
#
loop_
_entity_poly.entity_id
_entity_poly.type
_entity_poly.pdbx_seq_one_letter_code
_entity_poly.pdbx_strand_id
1 'polypeptide(L)'
;MIFRPTPLLRAIRLQAKPTSLTSRIQCRNLNFWGRKGMKENDAVITAKGLGDKILIYYAGQRIVFVATLKLATLFVAGFCTFIAAPSVGIETEYGYWAPVGIIIAGIIPIAFMQYTSPPYVTHAYLHLPPWARVSREMVARYVKKLPPSAEISLGTIRTLGRPQLSKVILSELRYKPKRLGCSNWEWKPPFEDKKMYRDFFVDQRGSPAKVPMPGIMDEIMNLVREQTVLEKK
;
A
#
# COMPACT_ATOMS: atom_id res chain seq x y z
N MET A 1 72.36 -25.53 34.58
CA MET A 1 71.20 -26.38 34.94
C MET A 1 70.01 -25.87 34.13
N ILE A 2 69.64 -26.56 33.03
CA ILE A 2 68.59 -27.61 32.97
C ILE A 2 67.22 -26.93 33.15
N PHE A 3 66.21 -26.98 32.29
CA PHE A 3 65.87 -27.68 31.05
C PHE A 3 64.64 -26.91 30.48
N ARG A 4 64.49 -26.75 29.16
CA ARG A 4 63.14 -26.59 28.56
C ARG A 4 62.63 -28.00 28.25
N PRO A 5 61.33 -28.28 28.47
CA PRO A 5 60.46 -28.49 27.30
C PRO A 5 58.98 -28.08 27.50
N THR A 6 58.37 -27.53 26.45
CA THR A 6 56.94 -27.70 26.09
C THR A 6 56.67 -29.18 25.70
N PRO A 7 55.43 -29.75 25.62
CA PRO A 7 54.14 -29.12 25.28
C PRO A 7 52.89 -29.78 25.97
N LEU A 8 51.69 -29.47 25.45
CA LEU A 8 50.49 -30.33 25.44
C LEU A 8 49.77 -30.61 26.78
N LEU A 9 48.60 -30.00 26.99
CA LEU A 9 47.29 -30.68 26.92
C LEU A 9 46.12 -29.79 27.41
N ARG A 10 45.11 -29.70 26.53
CA ARG A 10 43.67 -29.81 26.79
C ARG A 10 43.07 -29.02 27.96
N ALA A 11 42.25 -28.02 27.64
CA ALA A 11 40.78 -28.13 27.58
C ALA A 11 40.18 -28.11 28.99
N ILE A 12 39.23 -27.25 29.36
CA ILE A 12 37.91 -27.08 28.75
C ILE A 12 37.41 -25.69 29.17
N ARG A 13 37.13 -24.82 28.20
CA ARG A 13 36.24 -23.67 28.40
C ARG A 13 34.85 -24.24 28.69
N LEU A 14 34.38 -24.10 29.93
CA LEU A 14 32.97 -24.26 30.27
C LEU A 14 32.20 -23.10 29.62
N GLN A 15 31.86 -23.25 28.35
CA GLN A 15 30.72 -22.54 27.78
C GLN A 15 29.46 -23.26 28.27
N ALA A 16 28.76 -22.62 29.20
CA ALA A 16 27.41 -22.97 29.56
C ALA A 16 26.51 -22.87 28.31
N LYS A 17 26.05 -24.03 27.87
CA LYS A 17 25.13 -24.24 26.76
C LYS A 17 23.72 -24.42 27.36
N PRO A 18 22.76 -23.50 27.15
CA PRO A 18 21.36 -23.88 27.30
C PRO A 18 20.94 -24.62 26.03
N THR A 19 20.86 -25.95 26.13
CA THR A 19 20.29 -26.79 25.08
C THR A 19 18.79 -26.94 25.33
N SER A 20 18.02 -26.54 24.32
CA SER A 20 16.73 -27.10 23.88
C SER A 20 15.55 -27.10 24.86
N LEU A 21 14.46 -26.42 24.45
CA LEU A 21 13.26 -27.13 23.98
C LEU A 21 12.30 -26.18 23.25
N THR A 22 12.26 -26.38 21.93
CA THR A 22 11.05 -26.38 21.08
C THR A 22 10.05 -25.23 21.19
N SER A 23 10.26 -24.23 20.34
CA SER A 23 9.16 -23.62 19.57
C SER A 23 9.68 -23.29 18.17
N ARG A 24 10.07 -24.33 17.43
CA ARG A 24 10.20 -24.27 15.97
C ARG A 24 8.78 -24.20 15.39
N ILE A 25 8.17 -23.02 15.43
CA ILE A 25 7.26 -22.64 14.35
C ILE A 25 8.18 -22.18 13.24
N GLN A 26 8.79 -23.19 12.61
CA GLN A 26 9.49 -23.04 11.35
C GLN A 26 8.40 -22.66 10.35
N CYS A 27 8.25 -21.36 10.10
CA CYS A 27 7.50 -20.85 8.97
C CYS A 27 8.02 -21.55 7.74
N ARG A 28 7.30 -22.61 7.34
CA ARG A 28 7.54 -23.38 6.14
C ARG A 28 7.26 -22.43 5.00
N ASN A 29 8.33 -21.78 4.58
CA ASN A 29 8.39 -20.86 3.47
C ASN A 29 7.96 -21.64 2.22
N LEU A 30 6.68 -21.57 1.88
CA LEU A 30 6.08 -22.13 0.67
C LEU A 30 6.48 -21.27 -0.55
N ASN A 31 7.79 -21.08 -0.73
CA ASN A 31 8.37 -20.44 -1.90
C ASN A 31 8.79 -21.50 -2.92
N PHE A 32 7.90 -22.45 -3.24
CA PHE A 32 8.11 -23.38 -4.36
C PHE A 32 7.88 -22.71 -5.72
N TRP A 33 7.10 -21.62 -5.74
CA TRP A 33 6.75 -20.87 -6.95
C TRP A 33 7.64 -19.63 -7.22
N GLY A 34 8.76 -19.48 -6.49
CA GLY A 34 9.53 -18.23 -6.46
C GLY A 34 10.65 -18.05 -7.49
N ARG A 35 11.17 -19.12 -8.12
CA ARG A 35 12.37 -19.00 -8.99
C ARG A 35 12.10 -18.89 -10.49
N LYS A 36 11.01 -19.50 -11.00
CA LYS A 36 10.81 -19.60 -12.44
C LYS A 36 10.41 -18.26 -13.08
N GLY A 37 9.62 -17.47 -12.37
CA GLY A 37 9.07 -16.24 -12.92
C GLY A 37 9.92 -14.97 -12.77
N MET A 38 11.11 -15.02 -12.13
CA MET A 38 12.01 -13.86 -12.12
C MET A 38 12.76 -13.78 -13.45
N LYS A 39 13.44 -14.86 -13.86
CA LYS A 39 14.17 -14.93 -15.13
C LYS A 39 13.30 -14.70 -16.37
N GLU A 40 12.05 -15.16 -16.36
CA GLU A 40 11.13 -15.01 -17.49
C GLU A 40 10.69 -13.55 -17.68
N ASN A 41 10.34 -12.86 -16.60
CA ASN A 41 10.01 -11.43 -16.64
C ASN A 41 11.24 -10.57 -16.99
N ASP A 42 12.43 -11.03 -16.61
CA ASP A 42 13.72 -10.41 -16.93
C ASP A 42 14.00 -10.47 -18.43
N ALA A 43 13.77 -11.60 -19.07
CA ALA A 43 13.92 -11.76 -20.52
C ALA A 43 12.87 -10.94 -21.31
N VAL A 44 11.59 -10.96 -20.90
CA VAL A 44 10.51 -10.24 -21.58
C VAL A 44 10.70 -8.72 -21.51
N ILE A 45 11.14 -8.19 -20.37
CA ILE A 45 11.39 -6.75 -20.20
C ILE A 45 12.63 -6.29 -20.98
N THR A 46 13.66 -7.15 -21.07
CA THR A 46 14.88 -6.85 -21.83
C THR A 46 14.61 -6.88 -23.33
N ALA A 47 13.71 -7.75 -23.81
CA ALA A 47 13.35 -7.87 -25.22
C ALA A 47 12.47 -6.72 -25.75
N LYS A 48 11.71 -6.03 -24.89
CA LYS A 48 10.76 -4.97 -25.30
C LYS A 48 11.26 -3.54 -25.06
N GLY A 49 12.48 -3.38 -24.53
CA GLY A 49 12.94 -2.09 -24.00
C GLY A 49 12.15 -1.69 -22.75
N LEU A 50 12.80 -0.99 -21.83
CA LEU A 50 12.14 -0.56 -20.61
C LEU A 50 11.26 0.66 -20.93
N GLY A 51 9.94 0.49 -20.86
CA GLY A 51 9.00 1.56 -21.14
C GLY A 51 9.18 2.76 -20.19
N ASP A 52 8.63 3.90 -20.61
CA ASP A 52 8.73 5.20 -19.89
C ASP A 52 8.23 5.15 -18.44
N LYS A 53 7.41 4.14 -18.12
CA LYS A 53 6.77 3.92 -16.83
C LYS A 53 6.97 2.47 -16.39
N ILE A 54 7.49 2.26 -15.19
CA ILE A 54 7.54 0.93 -14.56
C ILE A 54 6.43 0.80 -13.52
N LEU A 55 5.73 -0.33 -13.54
CA LEU A 55 4.78 -0.71 -12.50
C LEU A 55 5.55 -1.08 -11.22
N ILE A 56 5.42 -0.28 -10.17
CA ILE A 56 6.10 -0.47 -8.88
C ILE A 56 5.18 -1.08 -7.82
N TYR A 57 3.87 -0.91 -7.97
CA TYR A 57 2.89 -1.39 -6.99
C TYR A 57 1.63 -1.84 -7.70
N TYR A 58 1.09 -2.98 -7.26
CA TYR A 58 -0.23 -3.45 -7.65
C TYR A 58 -0.94 -4.08 -6.46
N ALA A 59 -2.09 -3.52 -6.10
CA ALA A 59 -2.84 -3.93 -4.92
C ALA A 59 -3.66 -5.22 -5.10
N GLY A 60 -3.93 -5.63 -6.34
CA GLY A 60 -4.60 -6.89 -6.66
C GLY A 60 -6.03 -6.99 -6.13
N GLN A 61 -6.38 -8.15 -5.59
CA GLN A 61 -7.77 -8.51 -5.22
C GLN A 61 -8.34 -7.70 -4.04
N ARG A 62 -7.50 -7.07 -3.22
CA ARG A 62 -7.96 -6.31 -2.04
C ARG A 62 -8.85 -5.12 -2.43
N ILE A 63 -8.65 -4.57 -3.62
CA ILE A 63 -9.51 -3.54 -4.18
C ILE A 63 -10.89 -4.05 -4.50
N VAL A 64 -11.00 -5.29 -4.99
CA VAL A 64 -12.30 -5.90 -5.26
C VAL A 64 -13.08 -6.00 -3.95
N PHE A 65 -12.43 -6.40 -2.86
CA PHE A 65 -13.06 -6.43 -1.54
C PHE A 65 -13.55 -5.04 -1.11
N VAL A 66 -12.71 -4.00 -1.21
CA VAL A 66 -13.11 -2.62 -0.87
C VAL A 66 -14.25 -2.11 -1.77
N ALA A 67 -14.22 -2.44 -3.07
CA ALA A 67 -15.25 -2.06 -4.01
C ALA A 67 -16.58 -2.78 -3.73
N THR A 68 -16.55 -4.08 -3.47
CA THR A 68 -17.72 -4.87 -3.08
C THR A 68 -18.32 -4.36 -1.77
N LEU A 69 -17.47 -3.97 -0.81
CA LEU A 69 -17.95 -3.46 0.48
C LEU A 69 -18.62 -2.08 0.34
N LYS A 70 -18.11 -1.21 -0.54
CA LYS A 70 -18.79 0.04 -0.92
C LYS A 70 -20.12 -0.20 -1.63
N LEU A 71 -20.15 -1.19 -2.52
CA LEU A 71 -21.36 -1.54 -3.25
C LEU A 71 -22.43 -2.13 -2.33
N ALA A 72 -22.04 -2.98 -1.38
CA ALA A 72 -22.95 -3.56 -0.39
C ALA A 72 -23.61 -2.48 0.48
N THR A 73 -22.87 -1.48 0.96
CA THR A 73 -23.46 -0.40 1.76
C THR A 73 -24.38 0.51 0.94
N LEU A 74 -24.09 0.69 -0.36
CA LEU A 74 -25.00 1.36 -1.28
C LEU A 74 -26.33 0.60 -1.42
N PHE A 75 -26.28 -0.73 -1.55
CA PHE A 75 -27.48 -1.56 -1.62
C PHE A 75 -28.30 -1.52 -0.34
N VAL A 76 -27.67 -1.57 0.83
CA VAL A 76 -28.36 -1.48 2.12
C VAL A 76 -29.09 -0.14 2.25
N ALA A 77 -28.41 0.97 1.94
CA ALA A 77 -29.05 2.29 1.99
C ALA A 77 -30.18 2.43 0.96
N GLY A 78 -29.98 1.89 -0.25
CA GLY A 78 -31.01 1.84 -1.28
C GLY A 78 -32.23 1.04 -0.81
N PHE A 79 -32.02 -0.12 -0.21
CA PHE A 79 -33.09 -0.94 0.36
C PHE A 79 -33.85 -0.21 1.47
N CYS A 80 -33.12 0.42 2.41
CA CYS A 80 -33.74 1.21 3.47
C CYS A 80 -34.59 2.38 2.91
N THR A 81 -34.10 3.05 1.86
CA THR A 81 -34.75 4.25 1.31
C THR A 81 -35.92 3.92 0.37
N PHE A 82 -35.74 2.94 -0.54
CA PHE A 82 -36.71 2.65 -1.60
C PHE A 82 -37.72 1.56 -1.24
N ILE A 83 -37.38 0.66 -0.30
CA ILE A 83 -38.24 -0.49 0.03
C ILE A 83 -38.75 -0.34 1.47
N ALA A 84 -37.85 -0.21 2.45
CA ALA A 84 -38.24 -0.24 3.86
C ALA A 84 -38.94 1.05 4.33
N ALA A 85 -38.49 2.23 3.90
CA ALA A 85 -39.14 3.48 4.27
C ALA A 85 -40.60 3.58 3.78
N PRO A 86 -40.93 3.28 2.51
CA PRO A 86 -42.33 3.31 2.09
C PRO A 86 -43.16 2.15 2.66
N SER A 87 -42.56 1.00 3.01
CA SER A 87 -43.33 -0.15 3.52
C SER A 87 -43.95 0.08 4.89
N VAL A 88 -43.37 0.97 5.70
CA VAL A 88 -43.89 1.26 7.05
C VAL A 88 -45.14 2.16 7.00
N GLY A 89 -45.35 2.89 5.90
CA GLY A 89 -46.48 3.81 5.77
C GLY A 89 -46.44 4.95 6.78
N ILE A 90 -47.39 5.88 6.66
CA ILE A 90 -47.52 7.05 7.55
C ILE A 90 -48.50 6.75 8.70
N GLU A 91 -49.23 5.64 8.63
CA GLU A 91 -50.30 5.28 9.57
C GLU A 91 -49.81 4.63 10.87
N THR A 92 -48.50 4.62 11.11
CA THR A 92 -47.94 4.10 12.35
C THR A 92 -48.12 5.07 13.51
N GLU A 93 -48.04 4.56 14.75
CA GLU A 93 -48.09 5.34 15.99
C GLU A 93 -47.04 6.49 16.03
N TYR A 94 -45.94 6.33 15.29
CA TYR A 94 -44.86 7.31 15.18
C TYR A 94 -44.98 8.24 13.95
N GLY A 95 -45.99 8.04 13.09
CA GLY A 95 -46.25 8.86 11.91
C GLY A 95 -45.05 8.98 10.96
N TYR A 96 -44.73 10.21 10.55
CA TYR A 96 -43.60 10.52 9.65
C TYR A 96 -42.20 10.22 10.25
N TRP A 97 -42.08 10.06 11.57
CA TRP A 97 -40.78 9.80 12.19
C TRP A 97 -40.27 8.39 11.93
N ALA A 98 -41.17 7.41 11.74
CA ALA A 98 -40.80 6.04 11.44
C ALA A 98 -40.01 5.91 10.12
N PRO A 99 -40.52 6.39 8.95
CA PRO A 99 -39.76 6.31 7.70
C PRO A 99 -38.49 7.17 7.72
N VAL A 100 -38.51 8.34 8.40
CA VAL A 100 -37.32 9.19 8.55
C VAL A 100 -36.21 8.46 9.32
N GLY A 101 -36.55 7.77 10.41
CA GLY A 101 -35.59 6.97 11.19
C GLY A 101 -34.94 5.88 10.36
N ILE A 102 -35.72 5.21 9.49
CA ILE A 102 -35.23 4.15 8.59
C ILE A 102 -34.27 4.72 7.54
N ILE A 103 -34.60 5.87 6.95
CA ILE A 103 -33.72 6.54 5.97
C ILE A 103 -32.39 6.93 6.63
N ILE A 104 -32.45 7.53 7.83
CA ILE A 104 -31.24 7.91 8.58
C ILE A 104 -30.40 6.67 8.90
N ALA A 105 -31.04 5.58 9.35
CA ALA A 105 -30.37 4.32 9.61
C ALA A 105 -29.66 3.75 8.36
N GLY A 106 -30.25 3.91 7.18
CA GLY A 106 -29.65 3.52 5.90
C GLY A 106 -28.48 4.40 5.45
N ILE A 107 -28.49 5.69 5.78
CA ILE A 107 -27.42 6.63 5.40
C ILE A 107 -26.16 6.43 6.24
N ILE A 108 -26.29 6.01 7.51
CA ILE A 108 -25.16 5.82 8.44
C ILE A 108 -24.06 4.91 7.85
N PRO A 109 -24.36 3.70 7.33
CA PRO A 109 -23.35 2.85 6.69
C PRO A 109 -22.64 3.50 5.50
N ILE A 110 -23.34 4.28 4.67
CA ILE A 110 -22.72 5.00 3.55
C ILE A 110 -21.78 6.08 4.07
N ALA A 111 -22.24 6.90 5.02
CA ALA A 111 -21.43 7.97 5.59
C ALA A 111 -20.17 7.42 6.26
N PHE A 112 -20.33 6.32 7.02
CA PHE A 112 -19.22 5.61 7.65
C PHE A 112 -18.23 5.09 6.62
N MET A 113 -18.71 4.45 5.54
CA MET A 113 -17.83 3.99 4.46
C MET A 113 -17.13 5.12 3.76
N GLN A 114 -17.83 6.22 3.48
CA GLN A 114 -17.26 7.39 2.81
C GLN A 114 -16.16 8.05 3.65
N TYR A 115 -16.32 8.05 4.98
CA TYR A 115 -15.32 8.54 5.92
C TYR A 115 -14.12 7.60 6.01
N THR A 116 -14.35 6.29 6.18
CA THR A 116 -13.29 5.29 6.41
C THR A 116 -12.55 4.87 5.15
N SER A 117 -13.09 5.07 3.96
CA SER A 117 -12.47 4.60 2.71
C SER A 117 -11.93 5.74 1.84
N PRO A 118 -10.74 6.28 2.14
CA PRO A 118 -10.04 7.15 1.19
C PRO A 118 -9.72 6.38 -0.10
N PRO A 119 -9.37 7.09 -1.19
CA PRO A 119 -9.07 6.44 -2.46
C PRO A 119 -7.88 5.49 -2.30
N TYR A 120 -8.15 4.20 -2.49
CA TYR A 120 -7.17 3.13 -2.40
C TYR A 120 -6.30 3.13 -3.67
N VAL A 121 -4.98 3.11 -3.51
CA VAL A 121 -4.06 3.04 -4.64
C VAL A 121 -4.12 1.64 -5.24
N THR A 122 -4.40 1.58 -6.53
CA THR A 122 -4.60 0.34 -7.30
C THR A 122 -3.35 -0.12 -8.00
N HIS A 123 -2.72 0.81 -8.69
CA HIS A 123 -1.45 0.64 -9.33
C HIS A 123 -0.65 1.91 -9.14
N ALA A 124 0.66 1.79 -8.98
CA ALA A 124 1.56 2.93 -9.03
C ALA A 124 2.60 2.69 -10.11
N TYR A 125 2.86 3.73 -10.89
CA TYR A 125 3.90 3.76 -11.91
C TYR A 125 4.97 4.78 -11.54
N LEU A 126 6.23 4.36 -11.60
CA LEU A 126 7.36 5.27 -11.52
C LEU A 126 7.76 5.70 -12.94
N HIS A 127 7.86 7.00 -13.18
CA HIS A 127 8.39 7.52 -14.44
C HIS A 127 9.91 7.51 -14.42
N LEU A 128 10.49 7.03 -15.52
CA LEU A 128 11.94 6.90 -15.63
C LEU A 128 12.50 7.93 -16.60
N PRO A 129 13.61 8.59 -16.24
CA PRO A 129 14.33 9.42 -17.19
C PRO A 129 14.96 8.54 -18.29
N PRO A 130 15.22 9.10 -19.49
CA PRO A 130 15.71 8.33 -20.64
C PRO A 130 16.97 7.49 -20.34
N TRP A 131 17.90 8.03 -19.54
CA TRP A 131 19.13 7.34 -19.16
C TRP A 131 18.91 6.12 -18.26
N ALA A 132 17.82 6.09 -17.48
CA ALA A 132 17.49 4.97 -16.60
C ALA A 132 16.78 3.83 -17.34
N ARG A 133 16.32 4.04 -18.58
CA ARG A 133 15.56 3.07 -19.38
C ARG A 133 16.44 2.01 -20.05
N VAL A 134 17.77 2.19 -20.03
CA VAL A 134 18.72 1.32 -20.75
C VAL A 134 18.77 -0.08 -20.17
N SER A 135 18.77 -0.20 -18.83
CA SER A 135 18.87 -1.51 -18.17
C SER A 135 18.23 -1.50 -16.78
N ARG A 136 17.92 -2.71 -16.29
CA ARG A 136 17.37 -2.92 -14.95
C ARG A 136 18.33 -2.47 -13.85
N GLU A 137 19.62 -2.59 -14.09
CA GLU A 137 20.65 -2.10 -13.15
C GLU A 137 20.66 -0.58 -13.05
N MET A 138 20.47 0.12 -14.18
CA MET A 138 20.37 1.58 -14.19
C MET A 138 19.13 2.07 -13.45
N VAL A 139 18.01 1.35 -13.55
CA VAL A 139 16.81 1.61 -12.74
C VAL A 139 17.09 1.40 -11.27
N ALA A 140 17.72 0.29 -10.90
CA ALA A 140 18.05 0.02 -9.49
C ALA A 140 18.96 1.12 -8.91
N ARG A 141 19.90 1.64 -9.71
CA ARG A 141 20.74 2.80 -9.32
C ARG A 141 19.92 4.09 -9.19
N TYR A 142 18.99 4.32 -10.12
CA TYR A 142 18.09 5.47 -10.07
C TYR A 142 17.19 5.43 -8.84
N VAL A 143 16.59 4.28 -8.54
CA VAL A 143 15.73 4.07 -7.37
C VAL A 143 16.52 4.30 -6.07
N LYS A 144 17.74 3.76 -5.97
CA LYS A 144 18.62 4.01 -4.81
C LYS A 144 18.93 5.48 -4.54
N LYS A 145 18.81 6.34 -5.56
CA LYS A 145 19.05 7.78 -5.48
C LYS A 145 17.89 8.52 -6.13
N LEU A 146 16.67 8.21 -5.69
CA LEU A 146 15.44 8.84 -6.18
C LEU A 146 15.50 10.35 -5.95
N PRO A 147 15.47 11.17 -7.02
CA PRO A 147 15.45 12.62 -6.86
C PRO A 147 14.09 13.06 -6.29
N PRO A 148 14.04 14.15 -5.51
CA PRO A 148 12.78 14.68 -5.00
C PRO A 148 11.79 15.09 -6.11
N SER A 149 12.28 15.42 -7.30
CA SER A 149 11.48 15.76 -8.48
C SER A 149 10.94 14.56 -9.25
N ALA A 150 11.16 13.32 -8.78
CA ALA A 150 10.67 12.12 -9.46
C ALA A 150 9.13 12.11 -9.52
N GLU A 151 8.59 11.83 -10.72
CA GLU A 151 7.15 11.72 -10.93
C GLU A 151 6.66 10.27 -10.72
N ILE A 152 5.59 10.14 -9.95
CA ILE A 152 4.89 8.89 -9.68
C ILE A 152 3.43 9.05 -10.13
N SER A 153 2.93 8.13 -10.94
CA SER A 153 1.51 8.08 -11.30
C SER A 153 0.78 7.07 -10.44
N LEU A 154 -0.13 7.56 -9.59
CA LEU A 154 -0.98 6.77 -8.71
C LEU A 154 -2.34 6.57 -9.36
N GLY A 155 -2.68 5.33 -9.70
CA GLY A 155 -4.01 4.94 -10.12
C GLY A 155 -4.88 4.67 -8.91
N THR A 156 -5.97 5.39 -8.76
CA THR A 156 -6.89 5.24 -7.63
C THR A 156 -8.30 4.96 -8.12
N ILE A 157 -9.12 4.33 -7.29
CA ILE A 157 -10.55 4.18 -7.55
C ILE A 157 -11.30 5.08 -6.58
N ARG A 158 -12.12 5.99 -7.12
CA ARG A 158 -12.97 6.89 -6.32
C ARG A 158 -14.25 6.17 -5.87
N THR A 159 -15.17 6.93 -5.29
CA THR A 159 -16.38 6.48 -4.57
C THR A 159 -17.39 5.70 -5.40
N LEU A 160 -17.26 5.67 -6.74
CA LEU A 160 -18.17 4.98 -7.65
C LEU A 160 -17.40 4.27 -8.79
N GLY A 161 -16.28 3.63 -8.47
CA GLY A 161 -15.55 2.80 -9.46
C GLY A 161 -14.79 3.58 -10.54
N ARG A 162 -14.94 4.92 -10.61
CA ARG A 162 -14.22 5.75 -11.58
C ARG A 162 -12.71 5.66 -11.34
N PRO A 163 -11.93 5.09 -12.27
CA PRO A 163 -10.49 5.07 -12.17
C PRO A 163 -9.96 6.49 -12.40
N GLN A 164 -9.07 6.93 -11.52
CA GLN A 164 -8.42 8.23 -11.61
C GLN A 164 -6.91 8.05 -11.49
N LEU A 165 -6.18 8.42 -12.54
CA LEU A 165 -4.73 8.44 -12.54
C LEU A 165 -4.24 9.83 -12.15
N SER A 166 -3.56 9.93 -11.00
CA SER A 166 -2.99 11.18 -10.50
C SER A 166 -1.47 11.15 -10.68
N LYS A 167 -0.92 12.14 -11.38
CA LYS A 167 0.54 12.37 -11.42
C LYS A 167 0.93 13.17 -10.18
N VAL A 168 1.91 12.65 -9.44
CA VAL A 168 2.35 13.18 -8.15
C VAL A 168 3.87 13.28 -8.18
N ILE A 169 4.41 14.39 -7.68
CA ILE A 169 5.85 14.57 -7.50
C ILE A 169 6.23 14.03 -6.11
N LEU A 170 7.35 13.32 -6.02
CA LEU A 170 7.78 12.68 -4.77
C LEU A 170 7.95 13.69 -3.62
N SER A 171 8.54 14.86 -3.88
CA SER A 171 8.75 15.92 -2.88
C SER A 171 7.46 16.51 -2.29
N GLU A 172 6.33 16.35 -2.97
CA GLU A 172 5.03 16.88 -2.54
C GLU A 172 4.20 15.87 -1.74
N LEU A 173 4.69 14.64 -1.69
CA LEU A 173 4.03 13.53 -1.05
C LEU A 173 4.50 13.41 0.39
N ARG A 174 3.55 13.26 1.31
CA ARG A 174 3.83 13.17 2.75
C ARG A 174 3.18 11.99 3.39
N TYR A 175 3.84 11.42 4.39
CA TYR A 175 3.29 10.37 5.21
C TYR A 175 2.52 10.97 6.39
N LYS A 176 1.18 10.95 6.31
CA LYS A 176 0.32 11.44 7.39
C LYS A 176 -0.84 10.46 7.61
N PRO A 177 -0.77 9.62 8.65
CA PRO A 177 -1.90 8.76 8.99
C PRO A 177 -3.11 9.63 9.36
N LYS A 178 -4.22 9.47 8.63
CA LYS A 178 -5.50 10.14 8.89
C LYS A 178 -6.64 9.12 8.85
N ARG A 179 -7.82 9.52 9.34
CA ARG A 179 -9.08 8.75 9.26
C ARG A 179 -8.92 7.35 9.86
N LEU A 180 -8.57 7.28 11.14
CA LEU A 180 -8.34 6.02 11.88
C LEU A 180 -7.25 5.12 11.26
N GLY A 181 -6.30 5.70 10.51
CA GLY A 181 -5.23 4.96 9.82
C GLY A 181 -5.62 4.45 8.44
N CYS A 182 -6.81 4.79 7.94
CA CYS A 182 -7.25 4.39 6.61
C CYS A 182 -6.66 5.25 5.49
N SER A 183 -5.97 6.36 5.78
CA SER A 183 -5.18 7.14 4.81
C SER A 183 -3.76 7.26 5.30
N ASN A 184 -2.78 7.05 4.42
CA ASN A 184 -1.35 7.07 4.78
C ASN A 184 -0.61 8.23 4.12
N TRP A 185 -0.99 8.58 2.90
CA TRP A 185 -0.29 9.54 2.07
C TRP A 185 -1.14 10.77 1.87
N GLU A 186 -0.52 11.95 1.99
CA GLU A 186 -1.13 13.24 1.71
C GLU A 186 -0.32 13.90 0.60
N TRP A 187 -0.97 14.19 -0.51
CA TRP A 187 -0.38 14.94 -1.61
C TRP A 187 -0.92 16.37 -1.65
N LYS A 188 -0.02 17.33 -1.78
CA LYS A 188 -0.34 18.74 -2.02
C LYS A 188 -0.02 19.08 -3.49
N PRO A 189 -1.01 19.41 -4.32
CA PRO A 189 -0.75 19.85 -5.68
C PRO A 189 0.06 21.17 -5.69
N PRO A 190 1.00 21.37 -6.63
CA PRO A 190 1.86 22.54 -6.67
C PRO A 190 1.15 23.81 -7.18
N PHE A 191 0.18 23.65 -8.09
CA PHE A 191 -0.42 24.76 -8.85
C PHE A 191 -1.83 25.15 -8.38
N GLU A 192 -2.32 24.58 -7.28
CA GLU A 192 -3.69 24.84 -6.84
C GLU A 192 -3.67 25.62 -5.52
N ASP A 193 -4.03 26.91 -5.57
CA ASP A 193 -4.05 27.84 -4.43
C ASP A 193 -5.07 27.42 -3.34
N LYS A 194 -6.02 26.55 -3.70
CA LYS A 194 -6.91 25.92 -2.73
C LYS A 194 -6.17 24.81 -2.02
N LYS A 195 -6.19 24.82 -0.68
CA LYS A 195 -5.65 23.79 0.23
C LYS A 195 -6.40 22.44 0.09
N MET A 196 -6.53 21.91 -1.12
CA MET A 196 -7.19 20.63 -1.38
C MET A 196 -6.14 19.52 -1.35
N TYR A 197 -5.91 19.01 -0.15
CA TYR A 197 -5.08 17.83 0.04
C TYR A 197 -5.78 16.60 -0.52
N ARG A 198 -5.04 15.82 -1.32
CA ARG A 198 -5.49 14.50 -1.76
C ARG A 198 -4.87 13.45 -0.87
N ASP A 199 -5.73 12.83 -0.08
CA ASP A 199 -5.41 11.70 0.78
C ASP A 199 -5.41 10.42 -0.07
N PHE A 200 -4.38 9.59 0.08
CA PHE A 200 -4.26 8.30 -0.57
C PHE A 200 -3.98 7.20 0.45
N PHE A 201 -4.53 6.01 0.21
CA PHE A 201 -4.14 4.82 0.95
C PHE A 201 -3.23 3.93 0.12
N VAL A 202 -2.05 3.68 0.68
CA VAL A 202 -1.06 2.73 0.18
C VAL A 202 -0.81 1.69 1.27
N ASP A 203 -0.77 0.43 0.88
CA ASP A 203 -0.44 -0.66 1.80
C ASP A 203 1.03 -0.61 2.22
N GLN A 204 1.28 -0.62 3.53
CA GLN A 204 2.62 -0.58 4.11
C GLN A 204 3.36 -1.92 4.02
N ARG A 205 2.63 -3.01 3.75
CA ARG A 205 3.21 -4.35 3.59
C ARG A 205 3.88 -4.57 2.23
N GLY A 206 4.02 -3.51 1.43
CA GLY A 206 4.53 -3.57 0.07
C GLY A 206 3.46 -4.01 -0.94
N SER A 207 3.89 -4.29 -2.18
CA SER A 207 3.00 -4.74 -3.24
C SER A 207 2.51 -6.17 -2.99
N PRO A 208 1.21 -6.43 -2.78
CA PRO A 208 0.71 -7.79 -2.58
C PRO A 208 0.81 -8.67 -3.83
N ALA A 209 0.90 -8.06 -5.01
CA ALA A 209 1.05 -8.76 -6.28
C ALA A 209 2.48 -8.68 -6.83
N LYS A 210 2.79 -9.62 -7.71
CA LYS A 210 4.09 -9.73 -8.37
C LYS A 210 4.31 -8.55 -9.33
N VAL A 211 5.24 -7.68 -8.97
CA VAL A 211 5.70 -6.57 -9.79
C VAL A 211 7.04 -6.91 -10.44
N PRO A 212 7.41 -6.28 -11.58
CA PRO A 212 8.69 -6.48 -12.23
C PRO A 212 9.91 -6.30 -11.33
N MET A 213 9.84 -5.33 -10.41
CA MET A 213 10.92 -4.98 -9.50
C MET A 213 10.34 -4.80 -8.10
N PRO A 214 10.37 -5.85 -7.25
CA PRO A 214 9.91 -5.75 -5.88
C PRO A 214 10.83 -4.85 -5.04
N GLY A 215 10.30 -4.23 -3.99
CA GLY A 215 11.07 -3.40 -3.04
C GLY A 215 11.16 -1.91 -3.39
N ILE A 216 10.96 -1.51 -4.65
CA ILE A 216 11.00 -0.09 -5.05
C ILE A 216 9.96 0.73 -4.26
N MET A 217 8.76 0.18 -4.09
CA MET A 217 7.70 0.86 -3.34
C MET A 217 8.06 1.06 -1.87
N ASP A 218 8.77 0.11 -1.27
CA ASP A 218 9.18 0.18 0.14
C ASP A 218 10.25 1.26 0.35
N GLU A 219 11.16 1.38 -0.61
CA GLU A 219 12.16 2.46 -0.64
C GLU A 219 11.50 3.83 -0.80
N ILE A 220 10.54 3.98 -1.72
CA ILE A 220 9.74 5.21 -1.85
C ILE A 220 8.99 5.53 -0.56
N MET A 221 8.38 4.53 0.09
CA MET A 221 7.69 4.73 1.37
C MET A 221 8.63 5.24 2.47
N ASN A 222 9.85 4.73 2.52
CA ASN A 222 10.86 5.20 3.48
C ASN A 222 11.29 6.63 3.17
N LEU A 223 11.55 6.96 1.91
CA LEU A 223 11.89 8.33 1.48
C LEU A 223 10.78 9.33 1.82
N VAL A 224 9.52 9.01 1.57
CA VAL A 224 8.37 9.86 1.92
C VAL A 224 8.28 10.06 3.44
N ARG A 225 8.57 9.00 4.22
CA ARG A 225 8.57 9.09 5.69
C ARG A 225 9.71 9.99 6.18
N GLU A 226 10.90 9.86 5.61
CA GLU A 226 12.06 10.70 5.93
C GLU A 226 11.81 12.18 5.60
N GLN A 227 11.28 12.47 4.41
CA GLN A 227 10.90 13.83 4.00
C GLN A 227 9.90 14.45 4.97
N THR A 228 8.94 13.67 5.45
CA THR A 228 7.93 14.15 6.41
C THR A 228 8.54 14.50 7.78
N VAL A 229 9.62 13.81 8.19
CA VAL A 229 10.33 14.11 9.44
C VAL A 229 11.15 15.39 9.29
N LEU A 230 11.77 15.61 8.12
CA LEU A 230 12.58 16.81 7.86
C LEU A 230 11.74 18.09 7.85
N GLU A 231 10.53 18.09 7.31
CA GLU A 231 9.65 19.27 7.27
C GLU A 231 9.15 19.69 8.68
N LYS A 232 9.16 18.78 9.66
CA LYS A 232 8.71 19.08 11.03
C LYS A 232 9.77 19.72 11.93
N LYS A 233 11.03 19.71 11.51
CA LYS A 233 12.15 20.32 12.25
C LYS A 233 12.34 21.77 11.80
#